data_AF-A0A1U8H032-F1
#
_entry.id   AF-A0A1U8H032-F1
#
_cell.length_a   1.000
_cell.length_b   1.000
_cell.length_c   1.000
_cell.angle_alpha   90.00
_cell.angle_beta   90.00
_cell.angle_gamma   90.00
#
_symmetry.space_group_name_H-M   'P 1'
#
loop_
_entity.id
_entity.type
_entity.pdbx_description
1 polymer ?
#
loop_
_entity_poly.entity_id
_entity_poly.type
_entity_poly.pdbx_seq_one_letter_code
_entity_poly.pdbx_strand_id
1 'polypeptide(L)'
;MALTIGNCTNSFSRFYVQAIDNTKEIKVTTKKETRQGRRGLLFSTIVAIVQVNDSQNELLKRYLKKSEENKAKNDKERLDNYYKRNYRDYFGYLEGTLKQKQEEELTESEKGILNWLEKNK
;
A
#
# COMPACT_ATOMS: atom_id res chain seq x y z
N MET A 1 -27.59 -31.06 2.39
CA MET A 1 -26.21 -31.51 2.05
C MET A 1 -25.91 -30.97 0.66
N ALA A 2 -24.85 -30.24 0.34
CA ALA A 2 -23.61 -29.88 1.02
C ALA A 2 -23.13 -28.51 0.47
N LEU A 3 -22.48 -27.70 1.30
CA LEU A 3 -21.79 -26.47 0.89
C LEU A 3 -20.36 -26.85 0.48
N THR A 4 -20.02 -26.74 -0.80
CA THR A 4 -18.64 -26.88 -1.26
C THR A 4 -17.94 -25.53 -1.14
N ILE A 5 -17.11 -25.40 -0.11
CA ILE A 5 -16.23 -24.26 0.11
C ILE A 5 -15.09 -24.35 -0.91
N GLY A 6 -14.96 -23.33 -1.76
CA GLY A 6 -13.88 -23.22 -2.72
C GLY A 6 -12.52 -23.06 -2.03
N ASN A 7 -11.56 -23.89 -2.42
CA ASN A 7 -10.18 -23.83 -1.93
C ASN A 7 -9.47 -22.59 -2.51
N CYS A 8 -9.24 -21.59 -1.68
CA CYS A 8 -8.43 -20.41 -2.02
C CYS A 8 -6.95 -20.69 -1.73
N THR A 9 -6.20 -21.24 -2.68
CA THR A 9 -4.74 -21.42 -2.53
C THR A 9 -3.98 -20.17 -3.00
N ASN A 10 -4.04 -19.08 -2.22
CA ASN A 10 -3.11 -17.97 -2.40
C ASN A 10 -1.81 -18.30 -1.67
N SER A 11 -0.90 -19.00 -2.36
CA SER A 11 0.47 -19.25 -1.89
C SER A 11 1.30 -17.96 -2.01
N PHE A 12 1.20 -17.08 -1.02
CA PHE A 12 2.20 -16.03 -0.84
C PHE A 12 3.45 -16.65 -0.21
N SER A 13 4.54 -16.72 -0.97
CA SER A 13 5.86 -17.09 -0.47
C SER A 13 6.26 -16.10 0.63
N ARG A 14 6.16 -16.57 1.88
CA ARG A 14 6.57 -15.83 3.07
C ARG A 14 8.09 -15.88 3.16
N PHE A 15 8.76 -14.79 2.76
CA PHE A 15 10.19 -14.64 3.06
C PHE A 15 10.36 -14.51 4.58
N TYR A 16 10.91 -15.55 5.22
CA TYR A 16 11.35 -15.48 6.60
C TYR A 16 12.67 -14.72 6.64
N VAL A 17 12.66 -13.52 7.21
CA VAL A 17 13.89 -12.85 7.66
C VAL A 17 14.15 -13.36 9.08
N GLN A 18 15.16 -14.22 9.25
CA GLN A 18 15.68 -14.53 10.57
C GLN A 18 16.43 -13.29 11.07
N ALA A 19 15.89 -12.66 12.12
CA ALA A 19 16.63 -11.68 12.89
C ALA A 19 17.66 -12.42 13.75
N ILE A 20 18.93 -12.01 13.67
CA ILE A 20 19.97 -12.47 14.59
C ILE A 20 19.85 -11.63 15.85
N ASP A 21 19.41 -12.25 16.95
CA ASP A 21 19.26 -11.60 18.25
C ASP A 21 20.64 -11.38 18.91
N ASN A 22 21.35 -10.33 18.50
CA ASN A 22 22.53 -9.84 19.23
C ASN A 22 22.07 -8.86 20.33
N THR A 23 21.36 -9.37 21.33
CA THR A 23 20.97 -8.58 22.51
C THR A 23 22.08 -8.64 23.56
N LYS A 24 22.88 -7.57 23.66
CA LYS A 24 23.58 -7.26 24.92
C LYS A 24 22.51 -6.76 25.87
N GLU A 25 22.27 -7.47 26.96
CA GLU A 25 21.27 -7.11 27.97
C GLU A 25 21.58 -5.73 28.58
N ILE A 26 20.89 -4.70 28.11
CA ILE A 26 20.83 -3.41 28.81
C ILE A 26 19.67 -3.54 29.79
N LYS A 27 19.98 -3.65 31.09
CA LYS A 27 18.97 -3.62 32.15
C LYS A 27 18.33 -2.23 32.20
N VAL A 28 17.15 -2.10 31.57
CA VAL A 28 16.28 -0.93 31.70
C VAL A 28 15.10 -1.32 32.58
N THR A 29 15.03 -0.76 33.78
CA THR A 29 13.85 -0.85 34.65
C THR A 29 12.72 -0.02 34.04
N THR A 30 11.68 -0.68 33.52
CA THR A 30 10.50 -0.04 32.94
C THR A 30 9.35 -0.01 33.95
N LYS A 31 8.84 1.19 34.26
CA LYS A 31 7.52 1.35 34.89
C LYS A 31 6.45 0.95 33.87
N LYS A 32 5.46 0.18 34.31
CA LYS A 32 4.35 -0.28 33.47
C LYS A 32 3.45 0.90 33.11
N GLU A 33 3.43 1.29 31.85
CA GLU A 33 2.36 2.13 31.29
C GLU A 33 1.63 1.46 30.13
N THR A 34 0.38 1.87 30.02
CA THR A 34 -0.77 1.28 29.36
C THR A 34 -0.68 1.17 27.83
N ARG A 35 -0.94 -0.06 27.36
CA ARG A 35 -1.68 -0.44 26.12
C ARG A 35 -1.66 0.58 24.96
N GLN A 36 -0.51 0.80 24.34
CA GLN A 36 -0.43 1.48 23.04
C GLN A 36 -0.72 0.50 21.90
N GLY A 37 -1.76 0.81 21.10
CA GLY A 37 -2.16 0.04 19.94
C GLY A 37 -1.04 -0.05 18.88
N ARG A 38 -1.01 -1.17 18.16
CA ARG A 38 0.02 -1.61 17.19
C ARG A 38 0.22 -0.73 15.94
N ARG A 39 -0.15 0.55 15.95
CA ARG A 39 -0.09 1.45 14.78
C ARG A 39 0.64 2.77 15.02
N GLY A 40 1.38 2.90 16.12
CA GLY A 40 2.00 4.16 16.52
C GLY A 40 3.48 4.35 16.15
N LEU A 41 4.08 3.50 15.29
CA LEU A 41 5.54 3.48 15.18
C LEU A 41 6.04 3.36 13.74
N LEU A 42 5.90 4.41 12.93
CA LEU A 42 6.57 4.45 11.60
C LEU A 42 7.15 5.83 11.19
N PHE A 43 7.32 6.81 12.09
CA PHE A 43 8.00 8.08 11.72
C PHE A 43 8.86 8.71 12.82
N SER A 44 9.46 7.92 13.71
CA SER A 44 10.41 8.44 14.71
C SER A 44 11.82 7.92 14.45
N THR A 45 12.42 8.28 13.31
CA THR A 45 13.85 8.05 13.04
C THR A 45 14.59 9.38 13.12
N ILE A 46 14.74 9.91 14.34
CA ILE A 46 15.69 11.00 14.63
C ILE A 46 16.60 10.50 15.75
N VAL A 47 17.44 9.50 15.50
CA VAL A 47 18.62 9.22 16.36
C VAL A 47 19.73 8.58 15.52
N ALA A 48 20.89 9.26 15.52
CA ALA A 48 22.25 8.80 15.18
C ALA A 48 22.63 8.59 13.70
N ILE A 49 23.02 9.70 13.02
CA ILE A 49 23.89 9.69 11.82
C ILE A 49 25.37 9.66 12.24
N VAL A 50 25.71 8.99 13.34
CA VAL A 50 27.09 8.95 13.84
C VAL A 50 27.72 7.64 13.35
N GLN A 51 28.47 7.74 12.24
CA GLN A 51 29.35 6.71 11.67
C GLN A 51 28.70 5.58 10.85
N VAL A 52 27.97 5.97 9.80
CA VAL A 52 27.77 5.09 8.63
C VAL A 52 28.96 5.32 7.68
N ASN A 53 29.66 4.26 7.26
CA ASN A 53 30.79 4.35 6.33
C ASN A 53 30.41 5.12 5.06
N ASP A 54 31.34 5.90 4.48
CA ASP A 54 31.07 6.78 3.33
C ASP A 54 30.42 6.07 2.13
N SER A 55 30.76 4.79 1.90
CA SER A 55 30.17 3.97 0.83
C SER A 55 28.69 3.64 1.05
N GLN A 56 28.28 3.39 2.30
CA GLN A 56 26.88 3.17 2.66
C GLN A 56 26.08 4.47 2.59
N ASN A 57 26.70 5.60 2.98
CA ASN A 57 26.12 6.92 2.79
C ASN A 57 25.93 7.26 1.30
N GLU A 58 26.85 6.84 0.42
CA GLU A 58 26.71 7.04 -1.01
C GLU A 58 25.52 6.28 -1.59
N LEU A 59 25.34 5.01 -1.20
CA LEU A 59 24.17 4.22 -1.61
C LEU A 59 22.86 4.87 -1.14
N LEU A 60 22.79 5.31 0.11
CA LEU A 60 21.63 6.01 0.67
C LEU A 60 21.32 7.30 -0.10
N LYS A 61 22.34 8.11 -0.40
CA LYS A 61 22.18 9.33 -1.21
C LYS A 61 21.61 9.04 -2.60
N ARG A 62 22.04 7.95 -3.25
CA ARG A 62 21.50 7.52 -4.55
C ARG A 62 20.02 7.14 -4.46
N TYR A 63 19.61 6.40 -3.43
CA TYR A 63 18.20 6.03 -3.22
C TYR A 63 17.33 7.23 -2.85
N LEU A 64 17.85 8.15 -2.02
CA LEU A 64 17.14 9.37 -1.66
C LEU A 64 16.88 10.23 -2.89
N LYS A 65 17.92 10.47 -3.71
CA LYS A 65 17.80 11.17 -4.99
C LYS A 65 16.77 10.51 -5.92
N LYS A 66 16.83 9.18 -6.07
CA LYS A 66 15.85 8.44 -6.89
C LYS A 66 14.43 8.58 -6.34
N SER A 67 14.24 8.60 -5.02
CA SER A 67 12.93 8.77 -4.40
C SER A 67 12.38 10.18 -4.63
N GLU A 68 13.22 11.21 -4.57
CA GLU A 68 12.84 12.59 -4.84
C GLU A 68 12.46 12.80 -6.31
N GLU A 69 13.29 12.33 -7.23
CA GLU A 69 13.05 12.43 -8.68
C GLU A 69 11.77 11.71 -9.13
N ASN A 70 11.45 10.55 -8.53
CA ASN A 70 10.28 9.76 -8.90
C ASN A 70 9.04 10.04 -8.05
N LYS A 71 9.11 10.96 -7.08
CA LYS A 71 8.04 11.19 -6.11
C LYS A 71 6.69 11.45 -6.79
N ALA A 72 6.65 12.39 -7.74
CA ALA A 72 5.41 12.74 -8.43
C ALA A 72 4.80 11.57 -9.23
N LYS A 73 5.64 10.77 -9.89
CA LYS A 73 5.21 9.56 -10.61
C LYS A 73 4.65 8.53 -9.64
N ASN A 74 5.39 8.24 -8.57
CA ASN A 74 5.00 7.26 -7.56
C ASN A 74 3.71 7.68 -6.84
N ASP A 75 3.57 8.95 -6.50
CA ASP A 75 2.36 9.48 -5.84
C ASP A 75 1.13 9.37 -6.75
N LYS A 76 1.28 9.68 -8.05
CA LYS A 76 0.22 9.48 -9.04
C LYS A 76 -0.16 8.01 -9.16
N GLU A 77 0.80 7.11 -9.31
CA GLU A 77 0.55 5.66 -9.39
C GLU A 77 -0.09 5.12 -8.10
N ARG A 78 0.31 5.63 -6.93
CA ARG A 78 -0.31 5.26 -5.64
C ARG A 78 -1.78 5.66 -5.59
N LEU A 79 -2.11 6.87 -6.05
CA LEU A 79 -3.50 7.33 -6.09
C LEU A 79 -4.32 6.54 -7.11
N ASP A 80 -3.79 6.34 -8.31
CA ASP A 80 -4.48 5.59 -9.37
C ASP A 80 -4.78 4.15 -8.94
N ASN A 81 -3.78 3.46 -8.37
CA ASN A 81 -3.96 2.12 -7.79
C ASN A 81 -4.97 2.09 -6.64
N TYR A 82 -4.99 3.13 -5.80
CA TYR A 82 -5.97 3.24 -4.72
C TYR A 82 -7.39 3.32 -5.27
N TYR A 83 -7.65 4.21 -6.24
CA TYR A 83 -8.98 4.31 -6.82
C TYR A 83 -9.36 3.05 -7.60
N LYS A 84 -8.43 2.48 -8.36
CA LYS A 84 -8.63 1.23 -9.08
C LYS A 84 -9.04 0.10 -8.13
N ARG A 85 -8.30 -0.13 -7.05
CA ARG A 85 -8.60 -1.24 -6.14
C ARG A 85 -9.89 -1.03 -5.35
N ASN A 86 -10.20 0.20 -4.93
CA ASN A 86 -11.32 0.45 -4.03
C ASN A 86 -12.65 0.69 -4.74
N TYR A 87 -12.64 1.20 -5.98
CA TYR A 87 -13.87 1.60 -6.68
C TYR A 87 -14.17 0.77 -7.93
N ARG A 88 -13.26 -0.12 -8.36
CA ARG A 88 -13.50 -0.98 -9.53
C ARG A 88 -14.74 -1.83 -9.38
N ASP A 89 -14.94 -2.47 -8.23
CA ASP A 89 -16.09 -3.35 -8.03
C ASP A 89 -17.39 -2.54 -7.87
N TYR A 90 -17.33 -1.39 -7.20
CA TYR A 90 -18.48 -0.49 -7.05
C TYR A 90 -18.96 0.05 -8.40
N PHE A 91 -18.04 0.55 -9.22
CA PHE A 91 -18.38 1.00 -10.56
C PHE A 91 -18.78 -0.16 -11.47
N GLY A 92 -18.16 -1.34 -11.33
CA GLY A 92 -18.55 -2.56 -12.05
C GLY A 92 -19.98 -2.99 -11.74
N TYR A 93 -20.44 -2.83 -10.49
CA TYR A 93 -21.85 -3.04 -10.14
C TYR A 93 -22.77 -2.07 -10.89
N LEU A 94 -22.40 -0.79 -10.98
CA LEU A 94 -23.16 0.22 -11.72
C LEU A 94 -23.13 -0.02 -13.24
N GLU A 95 -22.05 -0.58 -13.79
CA GLU A 95 -21.86 -0.83 -15.22
C GLU A 95 -23.06 -1.53 -15.87
N GLY A 96 -23.65 -2.52 -15.18
CA GLY A 96 -24.80 -3.27 -15.68
C GLY A 96 -26.03 -2.41 -15.91
N THR A 97 -26.38 -1.54 -14.95
CA THR A 97 -27.51 -0.62 -15.07
C THR A 97 -27.22 0.50 -16.07
N LEU A 98 -25.99 1.02 -16.10
CA LEU A 98 -25.61 2.11 -16.99
C LEU A 98 -25.60 1.69 -18.46
N LYS A 99 -25.21 0.45 -18.76
CA LYS A 99 -25.25 -0.10 -20.14
C LYS A 99 -26.65 -0.36 -20.68
N GLN A 100 -27.65 -0.45 -19.82
CA GLN A 100 -29.04 -0.63 -20.23
C GLN A 100 -29.70 0.70 -20.62
N LYS A 101 -29.17 1.83 -20.14
CA LYS A 101 -29.64 3.17 -20.51
C LYS A 101 -29.17 3.51 -21.93
N GLN A 102 -29.95 4.32 -22.64
CA GLN A 102 -29.52 4.84 -23.94
C GLN A 102 -28.41 5.88 -23.75
N GLU A 103 -27.48 5.98 -24.71
CA GLU A 103 -26.32 6.89 -24.62
C GLU A 103 -26.70 8.37 -24.46
N GLU A 104 -27.88 8.75 -24.94
CA GLU A 104 -28.45 10.10 -24.85
C GLU A 104 -28.97 10.42 -23.44
N GLU A 105 -29.34 9.41 -22.65
CA GLU A 105 -29.86 9.55 -21.28
C GLU A 105 -28.76 9.48 -20.21
N LEU A 106 -27.54 9.09 -20.60
CA LEU A 106 -26.40 9.00 -19.69
C LEU A 106 -25.89 10.40 -19.34
N THR A 107 -25.87 10.68 -18.04
CA THR A 107 -25.25 11.90 -17.49
C THR A 107 -23.73 11.90 -17.70
N GLU A 108 -23.11 13.07 -17.67
CA GLU A 108 -21.66 13.22 -17.87
C GLU A 108 -20.85 12.35 -16.89
N SER A 109 -21.29 12.24 -15.65
CA SER A 109 -20.67 11.41 -14.62
C SER A 109 -20.78 9.92 -14.93
N GLU A 110 -21.93 9.45 -15.42
CA GLU A 110 -22.13 8.05 -15.82
C GLU A 110 -21.28 7.68 -17.03
N LYS A 111 -21.15 8.58 -18.01
CA LYS A 111 -20.20 8.43 -19.13
C LYS A 111 -18.75 8.37 -18.62
N GLY A 112 -18.42 9.19 -17.62
CA GLY A 112 -17.12 9.17 -16.95
C GLY A 112 -16.82 7.82 -16.27
N ILE A 113 -17.81 7.23 -15.60
CA ILE A 113 -17.69 5.91 -14.94
C ILE A 113 -17.43 4.82 -15.98
N LEU A 114 -18.19 4.78 -17.09
CA LEU A 114 -17.99 3.79 -18.15
C LEU A 114 -16.59 3.91 -18.77
N ASN A 115 -16.16 5.13 -19.10
CA ASN A 115 -14.82 5.38 -19.65
C ASN A 115 -13.71 5.00 -18.66
N TRP A 116 -13.90 5.28 -17.37
CA TRP A 116 -12.95 4.89 -16.34
C TRP A 116 -12.86 3.35 -16.21
N LEU A 117 -13.99 2.65 -16.26
CA LEU A 117 -14.02 1.17 -16.24
C LEU A 117 -13.35 0.56 -17.46
N GLU A 118 -13.52 1.12 -18.66
CA GLU A 118 -12.84 0.65 -19.87
C GLU A 118 -11.32 0.81 -19.75
N LYS A 119 -10.85 1.95 -19.25
CA LYS A 119 -9.41 2.21 -19.04
C LYS A 119 -8.81 1.36 -17.92
N ASN A 120 -9.61 0.93 -16.95
CA ASN A 120 -9.15 0.26 -15.74
C ASN A 120 -9.61 -1.20 -15.61
N LYS A 121 -10.09 -1.80 -16.71
CA LYS A 121 -10.53 -3.20 -16.72
C LYS A 121 -9.40 -4.18 -16.39
#